data_AF-A0A9X3J6F2-F1
#
_entry.id   AF-A0A9X3J6F2-F1
#
_cell.length_a   1.000
_cell.length_b   1.000
_cell.length_c   1.000
_cell.angle_alpha   90.00
_cell.angle_beta   90.00
_cell.angle_gamma   90.00
#
_symmetry.space_group_name_H-M   'P 1'
#
loop_
_entity.id
_entity.type
_entity.pdbx_description
1 polymer ?
#
loop_
_entity_poly.entity_id
_entity_poly.type
_entity_poly.pdbx_seq_one_letter_code
_entity_poly.pdbx_strand_id
1 'polypeptide(L)'
;MKKLKFIFFTLVFLLVTFSSFAQKQRFPKPEFDSGYTQPSPVTPEPRALAMEYFDVLVLLLVLSAATYFALKSRSRQGVLWLSIFTLLYFGFYRNGCICSIGAIQNVTLSFFDSGYAISLTALLFFLLPLLFTLFFGRTFCAGACPLGAIQDLVVVKPISLPKWLNKTLGLIPYVYLALAVLFAATGTDFIICRYDPFVGIFRMDAKFHMIVLGVAFLLMGMFVARPYCRFLCPYGVLLSWMSRFSKWHLTITPNKCIQCKLCTNSCPFDAIDFPTNEKEVIKSGLGPKRFITYALVIPLWVAVGAFAGAKSHTFLSKANPDVYLAELMISKPELKEDPDNIDIQTFLASGKSMETLVAEAEVIRQKFYIGSMIAGGFLGLVIGMTLLNTVVFRKRQDYEPHKGNCFSCARCIDYCPVEK
;
A
#
# COMPACT_ATOMS: atom_id res chain seq x y z
N MET A 1 -24.87 8.96 34.46
CA MET A 1 -23.48 9.47 34.38
C MET A 1 -22.46 8.70 35.23
N LYS A 2 -22.76 8.26 36.47
CA LYS A 2 -21.80 7.48 37.29
C LYS A 2 -21.43 6.11 36.71
N LYS A 3 -22.39 5.37 36.12
CA LYS A 3 -22.13 4.06 35.48
C LYS A 3 -21.20 4.14 34.26
N LEU A 4 -21.28 5.23 33.48
CA LEU A 4 -20.43 5.43 32.30
C LEU A 4 -18.97 5.76 32.69
N LYS A 5 -18.78 6.53 33.77
CA LYS A 5 -17.45 6.77 34.34
C LYS A 5 -16.84 5.49 34.93
N PHE A 6 -17.65 4.64 35.56
CA PHE A 6 -17.19 3.37 36.11
C PHE A 6 -16.77 2.38 35.02
N ILE A 7 -17.55 2.29 33.92
CA ILE A 7 -17.20 1.48 32.73
C ILE A 7 -15.92 2.01 32.08
N PHE A 8 -15.78 3.33 31.93
CA PHE A 8 -14.56 3.93 31.40
C PHE A 8 -13.34 3.63 32.29
N PHE A 9 -13.49 3.72 33.61
CA PHE A 9 -12.39 3.45 34.54
C PHE A 9 -12.02 1.96 34.60
N THR A 10 -13.00 1.06 34.51
CA THR A 10 -12.75 -0.39 34.43
C THR A 10 -12.14 -0.79 33.09
N LEU A 11 -12.53 -0.14 31.98
CA LEU A 11 -11.93 -0.36 30.67
C LEU A 11 -10.48 0.16 30.62
N VAL A 12 -10.22 1.33 31.21
CA VAL A 12 -8.86 1.88 31.37
C VAL A 12 -8.02 0.99 32.29
N PHE A 13 -8.59 0.49 33.40
CA PHE A 13 -7.89 -0.42 34.31
C PHE A 13 -7.57 -1.77 33.65
N LEU A 14 -8.50 -2.33 32.86
CA LEU A 14 -8.27 -3.54 32.04
C LEU A 14 -7.22 -3.30 30.94
N LEU A 15 -7.18 -2.13 30.32
CA LEU A 15 -6.13 -1.77 29.36
C LEU A 15 -4.76 -1.62 30.01
N VAL A 16 -4.70 -1.13 31.25
CA VAL A 16 -3.46 -1.00 32.03
C VAL A 16 -2.95 -2.37 32.49
N THR A 17 -3.82 -3.30 32.90
CA THR A 17 -3.37 -4.64 33.34
C THR A 17 -2.92 -5.55 32.20
N PHE A 18 -3.39 -5.35 30.98
CA PHE A 18 -2.86 -6.04 29.78
C PHE A 18 -1.51 -5.48 29.30
N SER A 19 -1.03 -4.36 29.86
CA SER A 19 0.23 -3.70 29.46
C SER A 19 1.49 -4.32 30.07
N SER A 20 1.36 -5.34 30.94
CA SER A 20 2.51 -5.95 31.62
C SER A 20 3.28 -6.99 30.80
N PHE A 21 2.87 -7.29 29.57
CA PHE A 21 3.72 -8.01 28.62
C PHE A 21 4.56 -7.00 27.84
N ALA A 22 5.55 -6.42 28.52
CA ALA A 22 6.67 -5.80 27.84
C ALA A 22 7.24 -6.83 26.85
N GLN A 23 7.18 -6.51 25.56
CA GLN A 23 7.75 -7.32 24.50
C GLN A 23 9.29 -7.24 24.64
N LYS A 24 9.82 -8.03 25.58
CA LYS A 24 11.25 -8.32 25.67
C LYS A 24 11.68 -8.87 24.31
N GLN A 25 12.86 -8.45 23.82
CA GLN A 25 13.51 -9.09 22.69
C GLN A 25 13.43 -10.61 22.90
N ARG A 26 12.71 -11.30 22.02
CA ARG A 26 12.36 -12.72 22.19
C ARG A 26 13.60 -13.61 22.25
N PHE A 27 14.73 -13.10 21.76
CA PHE A 27 16.04 -13.71 21.85
C PHE A 27 17.03 -12.70 22.47
N PRO A 28 17.79 -13.08 23.50
CA PRO A 28 18.94 -12.30 23.94
C PRO A 28 19.94 -12.20 22.80
N LYS A 29 20.60 -11.04 22.68
CA LYS A 29 21.62 -10.83 21.65
C LYS A 29 22.75 -11.85 21.88
N PRO A 30 23.23 -12.55 20.84
CA PRO A 30 24.44 -13.36 20.97
C PRO A 30 25.59 -12.47 21.40
N GLU A 31 26.29 -12.85 22.47
CA GLU A 31 27.55 -12.22 22.84
C GLU A 31 28.64 -12.80 21.93
N PHE A 32 29.25 -11.94 21.12
CA PHE A 32 30.37 -12.33 20.28
C PHE A 32 31.66 -12.09 21.07
N ASP A 33 32.50 -13.11 21.24
CA ASP A 33 33.79 -13.00 21.95
C ASP A 33 34.82 -12.12 21.20
N SER A 34 34.59 -11.88 19.91
CA SER A 34 35.41 -10.96 19.12
C SER A 34 34.93 -9.52 19.34
N GLY A 35 35.83 -8.54 19.31
CA GLY A 35 35.53 -7.09 19.40
C GLY A 35 34.65 -6.52 18.27
N TYR A 36 33.79 -7.35 17.68
CA TYR A 36 32.70 -7.03 16.78
C TYR A 36 31.73 -6.07 17.46
N THR A 37 31.75 -4.82 17.00
CA THR A 37 30.72 -3.84 17.32
C THR A 37 29.55 -4.07 16.38
N GLN A 38 28.39 -4.45 16.93
CA GLN A 38 27.19 -4.63 16.12
C GLN A 38 26.84 -3.32 15.39
N PRO A 39 26.58 -3.36 14.07
CA PRO A 39 26.04 -2.21 13.38
C PRO A 39 24.68 -1.84 13.98
N SER A 40 24.38 -0.54 14.07
CA SER A 40 23.08 -0.07 14.53
C SER A 40 21.97 -0.68 13.65
N PRO A 41 20.87 -1.18 14.23
CA PRO A 41 19.79 -1.72 13.43
C PRO A 41 19.22 -0.64 12.50
N VAL A 42 18.99 -0.99 11.24
CA VAL A 42 18.38 -0.10 10.22
C VAL A 42 16.90 0.21 10.55
N THR A 43 16.32 -0.52 11.51
CA THR A 43 14.96 -0.32 12.02
C THR A 43 14.99 0.30 13.41
N PRO A 44 14.16 1.33 13.70
CA PRO A 44 14.11 1.94 15.01
C PRO A 44 13.65 0.93 16.07
N GLU A 45 14.19 1.06 17.29
CA GLU A 45 13.80 0.23 18.43
C GLU A 45 12.29 0.36 18.71
N PRO A 46 11.62 -0.74 19.15
CA PRO A 46 10.22 -0.70 19.56
C PRO A 46 9.98 0.37 20.63
N ARG A 47 8.95 1.18 20.44
CA ARG A 47 8.57 2.20 21.42
C ARG A 47 7.93 1.54 22.64
N ALA A 48 7.93 2.27 23.76
CA ALA A 48 7.14 1.87 24.93
C ALA A 48 5.67 1.63 24.53
N LEU A 49 5.05 0.56 25.02
CA LEU A 49 3.69 0.15 24.65
C LEU A 49 2.66 1.28 24.78
N ALA A 50 2.76 2.10 25.84
CA ALA A 50 1.88 3.26 26.04
C ALA A 50 1.96 4.27 24.88
N MET A 51 3.17 4.49 24.34
CA MET A 51 3.37 5.36 23.20
C MET A 51 2.78 4.77 21.93
N GLU A 52 2.84 3.45 21.72
CA GLU A 52 2.21 2.82 20.56
C GLU A 52 0.69 2.99 20.54
N TYR A 53 0.03 2.82 21.69
CA TYR A 53 -1.42 3.07 21.81
C TYR A 53 -1.75 4.56 21.63
N PHE A 54 -0.89 5.45 22.13
CA PHE A 54 -1.02 6.88 21.88
C PHE A 54 -0.92 7.21 20.39
N ASP A 55 0.02 6.60 19.67
CA ASP A 55 0.18 6.79 18.23
C ASP A 55 -1.07 6.31 17.45
N VAL A 56 -1.71 5.22 17.88
CA VAL A 56 -3.00 4.76 17.33
C VAL A 56 -4.12 5.77 17.62
N LEU A 57 -4.18 6.33 18.84
CA LEU A 57 -5.15 7.36 19.18
C LEU A 57 -4.98 8.60 18.30
N VAL A 58 -3.73 9.05 18.10
CA VAL A 58 -3.42 10.17 17.20
C VAL A 58 -3.86 9.85 15.78
N LEU A 59 -3.62 8.62 15.29
CA LEU A 59 -4.09 8.21 13.95
C LEU A 59 -5.60 8.31 13.83
N LEU A 60 -6.35 7.84 14.84
CA LEU A 60 -7.81 7.90 14.85
C LEU A 60 -8.31 9.36 14.83
N LEU A 61 -7.68 10.25 15.61
CA LEU A 61 -8.00 11.67 15.63
C LEU A 61 -7.70 12.34 14.27
N VAL A 62 -6.56 12.02 13.67
CA VAL A 62 -6.16 12.53 12.35
C VAL A 62 -7.12 12.03 11.27
N LEU A 63 -7.50 10.75 11.26
CA LEU A 63 -8.48 10.20 10.32
C LEU A 63 -9.86 10.88 10.47
N SER A 64 -10.28 11.11 11.71
CA SER A 64 -11.54 11.82 12.02
C SER A 64 -11.50 13.27 11.56
N ALA A 65 -10.39 13.98 11.81
CA ALA A 65 -10.17 15.34 11.35
C ALA A 65 -10.10 15.43 9.82
N ALA A 66 -9.39 14.52 9.16
CA ALA A 66 -9.29 14.46 7.70
C ALA A 66 -10.68 14.27 7.07
N THR A 67 -11.49 13.39 7.66
CA THR A 67 -12.87 13.14 7.24
C THR A 67 -13.75 14.36 7.46
N TYR A 68 -13.64 15.01 8.62
CA TYR A 68 -14.37 16.23 8.92
C TYR A 68 -14.02 17.37 7.95
N PHE A 69 -12.73 17.61 7.70
CA PHE A 69 -12.28 18.68 6.80
C PHE A 69 -12.64 18.41 5.33
N ALA A 70 -12.50 17.16 4.87
CA ALA A 70 -12.81 16.79 3.50
C ALA A 70 -14.31 16.79 3.20
N LEU A 71 -15.15 16.26 4.11
CA LEU A 71 -16.58 16.04 3.84
C LEU A 71 -17.49 17.12 4.41
N LYS A 72 -17.25 17.57 5.65
CA LYS A 72 -18.18 18.44 6.39
C LYS A 72 -17.78 19.91 6.32
N SER A 73 -16.56 20.24 6.76
CA SER A 73 -16.05 21.62 6.68
C SER A 73 -15.86 22.03 5.22
N ARG A 74 -15.44 21.07 4.38
CA ARG A 74 -15.15 21.23 2.95
C ARG A 74 -14.04 22.26 2.70
N SER A 75 -12.94 22.15 3.46
CA SER A 75 -11.83 23.10 3.43
C SER A 75 -10.54 22.41 3.00
N ARG A 76 -9.93 22.89 1.89
CA ARG A 76 -8.59 22.44 1.46
C ARG A 76 -7.52 22.84 2.46
N GLN A 77 -7.60 24.04 3.04
CA GLN A 77 -6.60 24.53 3.98
C GLN A 77 -6.52 23.65 5.23
N GLY A 78 -7.67 23.20 5.74
CA GLY A 78 -7.73 22.24 6.85
C GLY A 78 -7.03 20.91 6.53
N VAL A 79 -7.28 20.36 5.33
CA VAL A 79 -6.62 19.12 4.86
C VAL A 79 -5.11 19.33 4.69
N LEU A 80 -4.68 20.50 4.20
CA LEU A 80 -3.26 20.83 4.01
C LEU A 80 -2.51 20.90 5.34
N TRP A 81 -3.03 21.65 6.32
CA TRP A 81 -2.42 21.73 7.65
C TRP A 81 -2.36 20.38 8.35
N LEU A 82 -3.40 19.57 8.21
CA LEU A 82 -3.42 18.21 8.73
C LEU A 82 -2.37 17.32 8.04
N SER A 83 -2.14 17.51 6.75
CA SER A 83 -1.10 16.81 5.99
C SER A 83 0.30 17.17 6.50
N ILE A 84 0.53 18.46 6.80
CA ILE A 84 1.80 18.94 7.39
C ILE A 84 2.01 18.32 8.77
N PHE A 85 0.98 18.35 9.64
CA PHE A 85 1.05 17.70 10.95
C PHE A 85 1.39 16.21 10.84
N THR A 86 0.69 15.48 9.96
CA THR A 86 0.93 14.06 9.70
C THR A 86 2.34 13.79 9.20
N LEU A 87 2.85 14.65 8.31
CA LEU A 87 4.21 14.54 7.78
C LEU A 87 5.26 14.70 8.89
N LEU A 88 5.10 15.69 9.76
CA LEU A 88 6.01 15.93 10.88
C LEU A 88 5.91 14.82 11.93
N TYR A 89 4.70 14.40 12.29
CA TYR A 89 4.46 13.42 13.34
C TYR A 89 4.71 11.97 12.90
N PHE A 90 3.99 11.48 11.89
CA PHE A 90 4.11 10.10 11.42
C PHE A 90 5.29 9.87 10.47
N GLY A 91 5.72 10.91 9.75
CA GLY A 91 6.93 10.87 8.94
C GLY A 91 8.16 10.98 9.84
N PHE A 92 8.54 12.20 10.21
CA PHE A 92 9.83 12.45 10.87
C PHE A 92 9.89 12.03 12.34
N TYR A 93 8.90 12.36 13.18
CA TYR A 93 8.97 12.01 14.62
C TYR A 93 8.84 10.50 14.89
N ARG A 94 8.08 9.78 14.06
CA ARG A 94 7.89 8.32 14.11
C ARG A 94 8.80 7.56 13.13
N ASN A 95 9.69 8.25 12.42
CA ASN A 95 10.60 7.64 11.44
C ASN A 95 9.88 6.76 10.38
N GLY A 96 8.65 7.13 10.02
CA GLY A 96 7.81 6.39 9.06
C GLY A 96 7.23 5.06 9.57
N CYS A 97 7.39 4.72 10.86
CA CYS A 97 6.90 3.47 11.45
C CYS A 97 5.77 3.71 12.45
N ILE A 98 4.71 2.91 12.51
CA ILE A 98 4.32 1.78 11.67
C ILE A 98 3.64 2.33 10.40
N CYS A 99 4.12 1.91 9.23
CA CYS A 99 3.54 2.30 7.95
C CYS A 99 2.37 1.37 7.58
N SER A 100 1.18 1.92 7.36
CA SER A 100 0.00 1.16 6.92
C SER A 100 0.23 0.38 5.60
N ILE A 101 1.16 0.85 4.77
CA ILE A 101 1.52 0.20 3.49
C ILE A 101 2.34 -1.06 3.73
N GLY A 102 3.40 -0.97 4.52
CA GLY A 102 4.22 -2.14 4.89
C GLY A 102 3.44 -3.16 5.72
N ALA A 103 2.45 -2.70 6.50
CA ALA A 103 1.60 -3.56 7.32
C ALA A 103 0.81 -4.61 6.51
N ILE A 104 0.59 -4.41 5.19
CA ILE A 104 0.02 -5.44 4.31
C ILE A 104 0.81 -6.75 4.43
N GLN A 105 2.14 -6.66 4.39
CA GLN A 105 2.98 -7.85 4.39
C GLN A 105 3.06 -8.48 5.79
N ASN A 106 3.06 -7.69 6.86
CA ASN A 106 3.00 -8.21 8.23
C ASN A 106 1.69 -8.97 8.48
N VAL A 107 0.56 -8.40 8.02
CA VAL A 107 -0.75 -9.06 8.10
C VAL A 107 -0.75 -10.34 7.27
N THR A 108 -0.20 -10.28 6.05
CA THR A 108 -0.07 -11.47 5.18
C THR A 108 0.74 -12.57 5.87
N LEU A 109 1.94 -12.25 6.37
CA LEU A 109 2.78 -13.24 7.04
C LEU A 109 2.07 -13.87 8.25
N SER A 110 1.33 -13.08 9.04
CA SER A 110 0.54 -13.59 10.18
C SER A 110 -0.55 -14.60 9.78
N PHE A 111 -1.04 -14.58 8.54
CA PHE A 111 -2.00 -15.58 8.04
C PHE A 111 -1.33 -16.88 7.59
N PHE A 112 -0.07 -16.83 7.14
CA PHE A 112 0.63 -17.98 6.56
C PHE A 112 1.65 -18.63 7.50
N ASP A 113 2.09 -17.91 8.53
CA ASP A 113 2.98 -18.41 9.58
C ASP A 113 2.29 -18.31 10.95
N SER A 114 1.95 -19.47 11.53
CA SER A 114 1.34 -19.56 12.85
C SER A 114 2.28 -19.15 13.99
N GLY A 115 3.60 -19.11 13.75
CA GLY A 115 4.60 -18.64 14.69
C GLY A 115 4.73 -17.11 14.74
N TYR A 116 4.21 -16.41 13.73
CA TYR A 116 4.31 -14.96 13.60
C TYR A 116 3.10 -14.25 14.22
N ALA A 117 3.33 -13.58 15.36
CA ALA A 117 2.32 -12.77 16.04
C ALA A 117 2.45 -11.29 15.65
N ILE A 118 1.39 -10.71 15.09
CA ILE A 118 1.32 -9.27 14.81
C ILE A 118 0.88 -8.49 16.06
N SER A 119 1.52 -7.34 16.33
CA SER A 119 1.07 -6.46 17.42
C SER A 119 -0.31 -5.87 17.11
N LEU A 120 -1.13 -5.69 18.15
CA LEU A 120 -2.46 -5.07 18.00
C LEU A 120 -2.33 -3.66 17.39
N THR A 121 -1.28 -2.93 17.74
CA THR A 121 -1.00 -1.59 17.24
C THR A 121 -0.75 -1.62 15.73
N ALA A 122 0.09 -2.54 15.22
CA ALA A 122 0.31 -2.71 13.79
C ALA A 122 -0.97 -3.08 13.03
N LEU A 123 -1.79 -3.96 13.59
CA LEU A 123 -3.07 -4.33 13.02
C LEU A 123 -4.04 -3.14 12.93
N LEU A 124 -4.11 -2.30 13.96
CA LEU A 124 -4.95 -1.10 13.97
C LEU A 124 -4.46 -0.04 12.97
N PHE A 125 -3.14 0.15 12.81
CA PHE A 125 -2.56 1.01 11.78
C PHE A 125 -2.91 0.55 10.35
N PHE A 126 -3.14 -0.75 10.14
CA PHE A 126 -3.60 -1.31 8.88
C PHE A 126 -5.12 -1.20 8.68
N LEU A 127 -5.91 -1.53 9.71
CA LEU A 127 -7.37 -1.64 9.61
C LEU A 127 -8.08 -0.29 9.69
N LEU A 128 -7.65 0.64 10.55
CA LEU A 128 -8.35 1.91 10.75
C LEU A 128 -8.51 2.70 9.44
N PRO A 129 -7.47 2.89 8.60
CA PRO A 129 -7.65 3.63 7.36
C PRO A 129 -8.52 2.88 6.34
N LEU A 130 -8.54 1.55 6.34
CA LEU A 130 -9.45 0.76 5.49
C LEU A 130 -10.92 0.94 5.92
N LEU A 131 -11.19 0.88 7.23
CA LEU A 131 -12.53 1.11 7.78
C LEU A 131 -13.02 2.52 7.49
N PHE A 132 -12.19 3.54 7.74
CA PHE A 132 -12.54 4.92 7.37
C PHE A 132 -12.79 5.05 5.87
N THR A 133 -11.99 4.37 5.04
CA THR A 133 -12.16 4.43 3.58
C THR A 133 -13.43 3.75 3.10
N LEU A 134 -13.83 2.66 3.77
CA LEU A 134 -15.08 1.97 3.49
C LEU A 134 -16.30 2.87 3.73
N PHE A 135 -16.28 3.76 4.73
CA PHE A 135 -17.42 4.63 5.03
C PHE A 135 -17.34 6.01 4.35
N PHE A 136 -16.15 6.62 4.34
CA PHE A 136 -15.96 8.04 4.03
C PHE A 136 -15.18 8.30 2.72
N GLY A 137 -14.84 7.24 1.98
CA GLY A 137 -13.92 7.33 0.84
C GLY A 137 -12.48 7.56 1.29
N ARG A 138 -11.55 7.84 0.35
CA ARG A 138 -10.10 7.86 0.64
C ARG A 138 -9.59 9.06 1.45
N THR A 139 -10.19 9.37 2.59
CA THR A 139 -9.81 10.47 3.50
C THR A 139 -8.45 10.23 4.15
N PHE A 140 -8.01 8.97 4.30
CA PHE A 140 -6.65 8.66 4.73
C PHE A 140 -5.61 9.26 3.78
N CYS A 141 -5.81 9.08 2.47
CA CYS A 141 -4.93 9.67 1.46
C CYS A 141 -5.04 11.19 1.44
N ALA A 142 -6.16 11.79 1.83
CA ALA A 142 -6.36 13.23 1.78
C ALA A 142 -5.32 13.98 2.64
N GLY A 143 -5.12 13.55 3.89
CA GLY A 143 -4.17 14.21 4.80
C GLY A 143 -3.66 13.41 5.99
N ALA A 144 -3.99 12.11 6.11
CA ALA A 144 -3.50 11.24 7.20
C ALA A 144 -2.31 10.36 6.81
N CYS A 145 -1.97 10.30 5.52
CA CYS A 145 -0.83 9.53 5.02
C CYS A 145 0.40 10.43 4.85
N PRO A 146 1.53 10.19 5.57
CA PRO A 146 2.73 11.04 5.45
C PRO A 146 3.38 10.95 4.06
N LEU A 147 3.35 9.78 3.42
CA LEU A 147 3.84 9.61 2.04
C LEU A 147 3.01 10.41 1.03
N GLY A 148 1.70 10.48 1.25
CA GLY A 148 0.81 11.31 0.43
C GLY A 148 1.06 12.80 0.67
N ALA A 149 1.28 13.18 1.94
CA ALA A 149 1.53 14.56 2.34
C ALA A 149 2.79 15.15 1.70
N ILE A 150 3.94 14.45 1.80
CA ILE A 150 5.20 14.95 1.22
C ILE A 150 5.07 15.14 -0.30
N GLN A 151 4.39 14.23 -0.99
CA GLN A 151 4.15 14.33 -2.43
C GLN A 151 3.15 15.43 -2.81
N ASP A 152 2.18 15.75 -1.93
CA ASP A 152 1.20 16.81 -2.19
C ASP A 152 1.79 18.21 -2.03
N LEU A 153 2.79 18.35 -1.15
CA LEU A 153 3.49 19.61 -0.87
C LEU A 153 4.46 20.02 -1.98
N VAL A 154 5.02 19.05 -2.72
CA VAL A 154 5.96 19.34 -3.82
C VAL A 154 5.28 19.64 -5.15
N VAL A 155 3.95 19.55 -5.24
CA VAL A 155 3.22 19.79 -6.50
C VAL A 155 3.29 21.27 -6.87
N VAL A 156 3.96 21.59 -7.98
CA VAL A 156 4.07 22.97 -8.48
C VAL A 156 3.11 23.21 -9.63
N LYS A 157 3.22 22.43 -10.71
CA LYS A 157 2.42 22.58 -11.92
C LYS A 157 1.90 21.21 -12.38
N PRO A 158 0.74 20.77 -11.88
CA PRO A 158 0.21 19.46 -12.20
C PRO A 158 -0.15 19.37 -13.68
N ILE A 159 0.34 18.32 -14.34
CA ILE A 159 0.06 17.98 -15.74
C ILE A 159 -0.91 16.81 -15.75
N SER A 160 -1.94 16.89 -16.60
CA SER A 160 -2.85 15.78 -16.84
C SER A 160 -2.21 14.74 -17.75
N LEU A 161 -2.34 13.46 -17.40
CA LEU A 161 -1.77 12.36 -18.18
C LEU A 161 -2.78 11.85 -19.21
N PRO A 162 -2.32 11.39 -20.39
CA PRO A 162 -3.21 10.78 -21.36
C PRO A 162 -3.86 9.53 -20.76
N LYS A 163 -5.14 9.31 -21.07
CA LYS A 163 -5.97 8.26 -20.44
C LYS A 163 -5.37 6.86 -20.55
N TRP A 164 -4.70 6.55 -21.67
CA TRP A 164 -4.07 5.24 -21.88
C TRP A 164 -2.91 5.03 -20.90
N LEU A 165 -2.04 6.02 -20.73
CA LEU A 165 -0.89 5.95 -19.85
C LEU A 165 -1.32 5.83 -18.38
N ASN A 166 -2.30 6.63 -17.96
CA ASN A 166 -2.84 6.58 -16.60
C ASN A 166 -3.47 5.21 -16.28
N LYS A 167 -4.13 4.58 -17.25
CA LYS A 167 -4.70 3.23 -17.08
C LYS A 167 -3.61 2.15 -17.02
N THR A 168 -2.64 2.18 -17.92
CA THR A 168 -1.56 1.18 -17.96
C THR A 168 -0.69 1.25 -16.71
N LEU A 169 -0.23 2.45 -16.33
CA LEU A 169 0.54 2.63 -15.09
C LEU A 169 -0.31 2.33 -13.85
N GLY A 170 -1.63 2.51 -13.92
CA GLY A 170 -2.57 2.14 -12.86
C GLY A 170 -2.67 0.63 -12.60
N LEU A 171 -2.10 -0.23 -13.45
CA LEU A 171 -2.00 -1.68 -13.20
C LEU A 171 -0.79 -2.04 -12.32
N ILE A 172 0.26 -1.22 -12.31
CA ILE A 172 1.49 -1.48 -11.55
C ILE A 172 1.23 -1.68 -10.04
N PRO A 173 0.37 -0.90 -9.35
CA PRO A 173 0.04 -1.15 -7.96
C PRO A 173 -0.55 -2.53 -7.68
N TYR A 174 -1.29 -3.11 -8.64
CA TYR A 174 -1.86 -4.46 -8.51
C TYR A 174 -0.79 -5.53 -8.64
N VAL A 175 0.15 -5.36 -9.57
CA VAL A 175 1.34 -6.23 -9.72
C VAL A 175 2.17 -6.19 -8.45
N TYR A 176 2.43 -4.97 -7.93
CA TYR A 176 3.23 -4.81 -6.73
C TYR A 176 2.54 -5.37 -5.49
N LEU A 177 1.21 -5.21 -5.35
CA LEU A 177 0.43 -5.87 -4.30
C LEU A 177 0.53 -7.39 -4.39
N ALA A 178 0.37 -7.96 -5.58
CA ALA A 178 0.42 -9.41 -5.80
C ALA A 178 1.79 -9.99 -5.42
N LEU A 179 2.89 -9.33 -5.82
CA LEU A 179 4.24 -9.72 -5.46
C LEU A 179 4.53 -9.54 -3.96
N ALA A 180 4.04 -8.45 -3.36
CA ALA A 180 4.23 -8.20 -1.94
C ALA A 180 3.53 -9.25 -1.07
N VAL A 181 2.32 -9.65 -1.46
CA VAL A 181 1.57 -10.73 -0.80
C VAL A 181 2.26 -12.08 -1.04
N LEU A 182 2.71 -12.36 -2.27
CA LEU A 182 3.42 -13.60 -2.60
C LEU A 182 4.66 -13.78 -1.73
N PHE A 183 5.57 -12.80 -1.71
CA PHE A 183 6.82 -12.90 -0.95
C PHE A 183 6.61 -12.91 0.56
N ALA A 184 5.58 -12.22 1.06
CA ALA A 184 5.23 -12.28 2.48
C ALA A 184 4.62 -13.64 2.86
N ALA A 185 3.74 -14.20 2.02
CA ALA A 185 3.14 -15.51 2.25
C ALA A 185 4.15 -16.66 2.19
N THR A 186 5.21 -16.52 1.39
CA THR A 186 6.32 -17.49 1.34
C THR A 186 7.41 -17.23 2.38
N GLY A 187 7.28 -16.21 3.24
CA GLY A 187 8.28 -15.86 4.26
C GLY A 187 9.62 -15.40 3.69
N THR A 188 9.63 -14.89 2.45
CA THR A 188 10.86 -14.61 1.71
C THR A 188 11.40 -13.21 1.95
N ASP A 189 10.62 -12.17 1.66
CA ASP A 189 11.08 -10.78 1.81
C ASP A 189 9.91 -9.80 1.94
N PHE A 190 10.18 -8.70 2.64
CA PHE A 190 9.30 -7.54 2.78
C PHE A 190 9.63 -6.47 1.74
N ILE A 191 9.35 -6.77 0.46
CA ILE A 191 9.68 -5.87 -0.66
C ILE A 191 9.18 -4.43 -0.49
N ILE A 192 8.03 -4.23 0.16
CA ILE A 192 7.48 -2.89 0.40
C ILE A 192 8.45 -2.10 1.27
N CYS A 193 8.86 -2.67 2.41
CA CYS A 193 9.76 -2.02 3.34
C CYS A 193 11.18 -1.86 2.78
N ARG A 194 11.63 -2.81 1.93
CA ARG A 194 12.97 -2.78 1.31
C ARG A 194 13.13 -1.72 0.21
N TYR A 195 12.04 -1.40 -0.48
CA TYR A 195 12.04 -0.43 -1.59
C TYR A 195 11.18 0.80 -1.32
N ASP A 196 10.67 1.01 -0.10
CA ASP A 196 9.94 2.22 0.25
C ASP A 196 10.88 3.43 0.21
N PRO A 197 10.73 4.34 -0.75
CA PRO A 197 11.67 5.44 -0.93
C PRO A 197 11.50 6.55 0.12
N PHE A 198 10.32 6.65 0.75
CA PHE A 198 10.00 7.72 1.68
C PHE A 198 10.35 7.38 3.12
N VAL A 199 10.26 6.10 3.50
CA VAL A 199 10.72 5.64 4.83
C VAL A 199 12.20 5.95 5.04
N GLY A 200 13.03 5.77 4.01
CA GLY A 200 14.44 6.16 4.06
C GLY A 200 14.62 7.66 4.32
N ILE A 201 13.86 8.52 3.64
CA ILE A 201 13.88 9.98 3.83
C ILE A 201 13.47 10.34 5.27
N PHE A 202 12.43 9.69 5.80
CA PHE A 202 11.93 9.98 7.16
C PHE A 202 12.90 9.55 8.26
N ARG A 203 13.71 8.52 8.02
CA ARG A 203 14.72 8.01 8.97
C ARG A 203 16.02 8.79 8.97
N MET A 204 16.28 9.58 7.92
CA MET A 204 17.59 10.20 7.67
C MET A 204 18.76 9.17 7.62
N ASP A 205 18.42 7.90 7.44
CA ASP A 205 19.35 6.77 7.34
C ASP A 205 18.79 5.81 6.29
N ALA A 206 19.25 5.98 5.06
CA ALA A 206 18.70 5.30 3.90
C ALA A 206 19.80 4.75 3.01
N LYS A 207 19.59 3.52 2.54
CA LYS A 207 20.43 2.93 1.50
C LYS A 207 20.33 3.76 0.22
N PHE A 208 21.41 3.82 -0.54
CA PHE A 208 21.53 4.64 -1.76
C PHE A 208 20.33 4.51 -2.71
N HIS A 209 19.85 3.29 -2.94
CA HIS A 209 18.71 3.04 -3.83
C HIS A 209 17.39 3.67 -3.34
N MET A 210 17.15 3.74 -2.03
CA MET A 210 15.95 4.37 -1.47
C MET A 210 15.98 5.89 -1.69
N ILE A 211 17.14 6.51 -1.51
CA ILE A 211 17.32 7.96 -1.71
C ILE A 211 17.09 8.32 -3.18
N VAL A 212 17.73 7.61 -4.10
CA VAL A 212 17.60 7.85 -5.54
C VAL A 212 16.15 7.72 -5.98
N LEU A 213 15.45 6.66 -5.54
CA LEU A 213 14.03 6.47 -5.85
C LEU A 213 13.16 7.59 -5.24
N GLY A 214 13.42 7.99 -4.00
CA GLY A 214 12.65 9.03 -3.32
C GLY A 214 12.78 10.40 -3.96
N VAL A 215 14.01 10.81 -4.27
CA VAL A 215 14.26 12.05 -4.99
C VAL A 215 13.63 12.00 -6.38
N ALA A 216 13.76 10.89 -7.12
CA ALA A 216 13.13 10.74 -8.42
C ALA A 216 11.60 10.88 -8.36
N PHE A 217 10.93 10.27 -7.38
CA PHE A 217 9.50 10.41 -7.18
C PHE A 217 9.08 11.82 -6.77
N LEU A 218 9.87 12.53 -5.97
CA LEU A 218 9.58 13.90 -5.57
C LEU A 218 9.75 14.88 -6.75
N LEU A 219 10.81 14.74 -7.54
CA LEU A 219 11.04 15.53 -8.75
C LEU A 219 9.93 15.29 -9.78
N MET A 220 9.58 14.03 -10.03
CA MET A 220 8.43 13.68 -10.86
C MET A 220 7.12 14.24 -10.27
N GLY A 221 7.01 14.24 -8.94
CA GLY A 221 5.88 14.74 -8.16
C GLY A 221 5.57 16.22 -8.35
N MET A 222 6.55 17.02 -8.80
CA MET A 222 6.34 18.43 -9.11
C MET A 222 5.37 18.66 -10.27
N PHE A 223 5.37 17.72 -11.24
CA PHE A 223 4.56 17.77 -12.46
C PHE A 223 3.45 16.73 -12.47
N VAL A 224 3.72 15.51 -12.04
CA VAL A 224 2.73 14.43 -11.95
C VAL A 224 2.32 14.32 -10.50
N ALA A 225 1.13 14.81 -10.14
CA ALA A 225 0.74 14.85 -8.73
C ALA A 225 0.65 13.43 -8.12
N ARG A 226 1.38 13.23 -7.01
CA ARG A 226 1.44 11.99 -6.20
C ARG A 226 1.74 10.72 -7.03
N PRO A 227 2.90 10.64 -7.70
CA PRO A 227 3.21 9.55 -8.62
C PRO A 227 3.30 8.20 -7.91
N TYR A 228 3.87 8.15 -6.70
CA TYR A 228 3.92 6.91 -5.91
C TYR A 228 2.52 6.45 -5.51
N CYS A 229 1.66 7.35 -5.02
CA CYS A 229 0.30 6.98 -4.63
C CYS A 229 -0.58 6.52 -5.81
N ARG A 230 -0.31 7.01 -7.03
CA ARG A 230 -1.03 6.63 -8.25
C ARG A 230 -0.53 5.32 -8.85
N PHE A 231 0.79 5.13 -8.91
CA PHE A 231 1.40 4.10 -9.75
C PHE A 231 2.22 3.05 -9.01
N LEU A 232 2.50 3.22 -7.72
CA LEU A 232 3.27 2.23 -6.96
C LEU A 232 2.60 1.76 -5.67
N CYS A 233 1.79 2.58 -5.01
CA CYS A 233 1.27 2.27 -3.67
C CYS A 233 0.30 1.07 -3.68
N PRO A 234 0.67 -0.09 -3.08
CA PRO A 234 -0.18 -1.28 -3.06
C PRO A 234 -1.35 -1.11 -2.08
N TYR A 235 -1.17 -0.35 -1.01
CA TYR A 235 -2.27 0.01 -0.09
C TYR A 235 -3.33 0.87 -0.78
N GLY A 236 -2.93 1.67 -1.77
CA GLY A 236 -3.84 2.43 -2.62
C GLY A 236 -4.84 1.55 -3.38
N VAL A 237 -4.48 0.31 -3.71
CA VAL A 237 -5.39 -0.66 -4.34
C VAL A 237 -6.51 -1.07 -3.36
N LEU A 238 -6.13 -1.43 -2.13
CA LEU A 238 -7.10 -1.83 -1.09
C LEU A 238 -8.05 -0.67 -0.76
N LEU A 239 -7.50 0.54 -0.60
CA LEU A 239 -8.28 1.75 -0.40
C LEU A 239 -9.19 2.07 -1.60
N SER A 240 -8.76 1.74 -2.83
CA SER A 240 -9.60 1.83 -4.04
C SER A 240 -10.86 1.00 -3.92
N TRP A 241 -10.67 -0.27 -3.57
CA TRP A 241 -11.76 -1.22 -3.49
C TRP A 241 -12.73 -0.83 -2.38
N MET A 242 -12.22 -0.49 -1.19
CA MET A 242 -13.07 -0.03 -0.08
C MET A 242 -13.82 1.26 -0.43
N SER A 243 -13.16 2.23 -1.06
CA SER A 243 -13.77 3.52 -1.41
C SER A 243 -14.90 3.40 -2.44
N ARG A 244 -14.88 2.38 -3.31
CA ARG A 244 -15.99 2.14 -4.25
C ARG A 244 -17.31 1.80 -3.55
N PHE A 245 -17.23 1.17 -2.37
CA PHE A 245 -18.39 0.84 -1.53
C PHE A 245 -18.78 1.96 -0.56
N SER A 246 -18.02 3.07 -0.54
CA SER A 246 -18.31 4.17 0.38
C SER A 246 -19.66 4.85 0.12
N LYS A 247 -20.37 5.04 1.22
CA LYS A 247 -21.66 5.74 1.26
C LYS A 247 -21.47 7.25 1.33
N TRP A 248 -20.57 7.72 2.18
CA TRP A 248 -20.31 9.15 2.41
C TRP A 248 -19.02 9.58 1.72
N HIS A 249 -19.04 9.69 0.40
CA HIS A 249 -17.90 10.12 -0.38
C HIS A 249 -17.87 11.66 -0.54
N LEU A 250 -16.69 12.22 -0.83
CA LEU A 250 -16.55 13.63 -1.19
C LEU A 250 -17.40 13.93 -2.44
N THR A 251 -18.18 15.01 -2.38
CA THR A 251 -18.95 15.57 -3.50
C THR A 251 -18.37 16.93 -3.88
N ILE A 252 -18.47 17.35 -5.15
CA ILE A 252 -17.89 18.62 -5.63
C ILE A 252 -18.80 19.79 -5.27
N THR A 253 -20.08 19.70 -5.59
CA THR A 253 -21.07 20.75 -5.32
C THR A 253 -21.89 20.39 -4.08
N PRO A 254 -22.19 21.36 -3.19
CA PRO A 254 -23.16 21.16 -2.12
C PRO A 254 -24.60 21.08 -2.67
N ASN A 255 -24.85 21.80 -3.77
CA ASN A 255 -26.14 21.91 -4.46
C ASN A 255 -26.02 21.42 -5.92
N LYS A 256 -26.90 21.89 -6.81
CA LYS A 256 -26.97 21.48 -8.22
C LYS A 256 -25.74 21.96 -9.02
N CYS A 257 -25.17 21.07 -9.84
CA CYS A 257 -24.05 21.42 -10.71
C CYS A 257 -24.49 22.34 -11.85
N ILE A 258 -23.73 23.42 -12.08
CA ILE A 258 -23.91 24.34 -13.22
C ILE A 258 -22.99 24.02 -14.42
N GLN A 259 -22.31 22.87 -14.40
CA GLN A 259 -21.46 22.36 -15.48
C GLN A 259 -20.32 23.30 -15.95
N CYS A 260 -19.75 24.10 -15.05
CA CYS A 260 -18.69 25.08 -15.34
C CYS A 260 -17.29 24.51 -15.65
N LYS A 261 -17.06 23.20 -15.48
CA LYS A 261 -15.79 22.48 -15.74
C LYS A 261 -14.57 22.87 -14.87
N LEU A 262 -14.71 23.82 -13.94
CA LEU A 262 -13.60 24.26 -13.06
C LEU A 262 -13.05 23.13 -12.18
N CYS A 263 -13.90 22.20 -11.75
CA CYS A 263 -13.50 21.04 -10.95
C CYS A 263 -12.56 20.08 -11.72
N THR A 264 -12.75 19.94 -13.03
CA THR A 264 -11.88 19.12 -13.89
C THR A 264 -10.50 19.75 -14.03
N ASN A 265 -10.43 21.06 -14.26
CA ASN A 265 -9.18 21.79 -14.43
C ASN A 265 -8.37 21.91 -13.13
N SER A 266 -9.05 21.98 -11.98
CA SER A 266 -8.41 22.08 -10.66
C SER A 266 -7.96 20.73 -10.08
N CYS A 267 -8.45 19.61 -10.61
CA CYS A 267 -8.11 18.28 -10.11
C CYS A 267 -6.73 17.85 -10.64
N PRO A 268 -5.70 17.70 -9.77
CA PRO A 268 -4.36 17.32 -10.23
C PRO A 268 -4.22 15.81 -10.48
N PHE A 269 -5.28 15.03 -10.24
CA PHE A 269 -5.26 13.56 -10.24
C PHE A 269 -6.05 12.93 -11.39
N ASP A 270 -6.65 13.73 -12.26
CA ASP A 270 -7.52 13.26 -13.35
C ASP A 270 -8.68 12.36 -12.85
N ALA A 271 -9.21 12.66 -11.66
CA ALA A 271 -10.15 11.81 -10.94
C ALA A 271 -11.61 12.27 -11.05
N ILE A 272 -11.93 13.19 -11.95
CA ILE A 272 -13.29 13.70 -12.17
C ILE A 272 -13.91 12.96 -13.36
N ASP A 273 -15.06 12.33 -13.13
CA ASP A 273 -15.88 11.71 -14.17
C ASP A 273 -16.74 12.78 -14.86
N PHE A 274 -16.86 12.65 -16.18
CA PHE A 274 -17.63 13.56 -17.03
C PHE A 274 -19.11 13.14 -17.12
N PRO A 275 -20.03 14.11 -17.30
CA PRO A 275 -21.43 13.81 -17.59
C PRO A 275 -21.54 13.03 -18.90
N THR A 276 -22.44 12.06 -18.94
CA THR A 276 -22.59 11.16 -20.09
C THR A 276 -23.53 11.74 -21.14
N ASN A 277 -23.09 11.79 -22.40
CA ASN A 277 -23.94 12.14 -23.53
C ASN A 277 -24.74 10.91 -24.01
N GLU A 278 -26.04 10.88 -23.70
CA GLU A 278 -26.93 9.75 -24.00
C GLU A 278 -26.97 9.41 -25.50
N LYS A 279 -26.82 10.41 -26.39
CA LYS A 279 -26.81 10.21 -27.85
C LYS A 279 -25.57 9.47 -28.36
N GLU A 280 -24.41 9.67 -27.74
CA GLU A 280 -23.16 8.99 -28.11
C GLU A 280 -23.17 7.52 -27.68
N VAL A 281 -23.78 7.23 -26.54
CA VAL A 281 -23.89 5.88 -25.99
C VAL A 281 -24.72 4.98 -26.91
N ILE A 282 -25.86 5.49 -27.38
CA ILE A 282 -26.73 4.76 -28.32
C ILE A 282 -25.99 4.48 -29.63
N LYS A 283 -25.23 5.46 -30.16
CA LYS A 283 -24.43 5.30 -31.39
C LYS A 283 -23.28 4.30 -31.25
N SER A 284 -22.66 4.21 -30.09
CA SER A 284 -21.47 3.37 -29.86
C SER A 284 -21.73 1.86 -29.90
N GLY A 285 -23.01 1.43 -29.87
CA GLY A 285 -23.38 0.02 -29.82
C GLY A 285 -22.85 -0.70 -28.58
N LEU A 286 -22.58 0.03 -27.49
CA LEU A 286 -22.24 -0.49 -26.16
C LEU A 286 -23.46 -1.22 -25.58
N GLY A 287 -23.76 -2.38 -26.14
CA GLY A 287 -24.90 -3.21 -25.78
C GLY A 287 -24.53 -4.40 -24.88
N PRO A 288 -25.53 -5.10 -24.34
CA PRO A 288 -25.35 -6.26 -23.46
C PRO A 288 -24.48 -7.35 -24.07
N LYS A 289 -24.47 -7.51 -25.41
CA LYS A 289 -23.58 -8.46 -26.11
C LYS A 289 -22.10 -8.21 -25.83
N ARG A 290 -21.62 -6.96 -25.92
CA ARG A 290 -20.22 -6.63 -25.61
C ARG A 290 -19.90 -6.92 -24.15
N PHE A 291 -20.77 -6.49 -23.23
CA PHE A 291 -20.60 -6.80 -21.82
C PHE A 291 -20.46 -8.31 -21.56
N ILE A 292 -21.36 -9.13 -22.12
CA ILE A 292 -21.32 -10.60 -21.99
C ILE A 292 -20.02 -11.16 -22.59
N THR A 293 -19.59 -10.71 -23.77
CA THR A 293 -18.33 -11.19 -24.37
C THR A 293 -17.12 -10.90 -23.48
N TYR A 294 -16.99 -9.69 -22.94
CA TYR A 294 -15.89 -9.36 -22.02
C TYR A 294 -15.99 -10.15 -20.72
N ALA A 295 -17.19 -10.39 -20.19
CA ALA A 295 -17.40 -11.19 -19.00
C ALA A 295 -16.98 -12.66 -19.22
N LEU A 296 -17.31 -13.26 -20.37
CA LEU A 296 -16.92 -14.62 -20.74
C LEU A 296 -15.40 -14.77 -20.98
N VAL A 297 -14.71 -13.69 -21.31
CA VAL A 297 -13.25 -13.67 -21.50
C VAL A 297 -12.49 -13.52 -20.17
N ILE A 298 -13.15 -13.17 -19.06
CA ILE A 298 -12.50 -13.06 -17.74
C ILE A 298 -11.88 -14.39 -17.30
N PRO A 299 -12.59 -15.55 -17.31
CA PRO A 299 -11.99 -16.84 -16.97
C PRO A 299 -10.77 -17.19 -17.82
N LEU A 300 -10.79 -16.81 -19.11
CA LEU A 300 -9.64 -17.01 -20.00
C LEU A 300 -8.43 -16.20 -19.53
N TRP A 301 -8.60 -14.92 -19.19
CA TRP A 301 -7.51 -14.10 -18.65
C TRP A 301 -6.99 -14.64 -17.31
N VAL A 302 -7.87 -15.15 -16.45
CA VAL A 302 -7.49 -15.79 -15.18
C VAL A 302 -6.66 -17.04 -15.44
N ALA A 303 -7.08 -17.91 -16.38
CA ALA A 303 -6.35 -19.12 -16.74
C ALA A 303 -4.97 -18.80 -17.35
N VAL A 304 -4.90 -17.84 -18.27
CA VAL A 304 -3.64 -17.36 -18.87
C VAL A 304 -2.71 -16.79 -17.80
N GLY A 305 -3.26 -15.96 -16.90
CA GLY A 305 -2.52 -15.38 -15.78
C GLY A 305 -1.99 -16.44 -14.82
N ALA A 306 -2.82 -17.42 -14.45
CA ALA A 306 -2.44 -18.52 -13.57
C ALA A 306 -1.34 -19.40 -14.19
N PHE A 307 -1.45 -19.70 -15.48
CA PHE A 307 -0.43 -20.45 -16.23
C PHE A 307 0.90 -19.68 -16.30
N ALA A 308 0.86 -18.39 -16.64
CA ALA A 308 2.04 -17.55 -16.67
C ALA A 308 2.70 -17.45 -15.29
N GLY A 309 1.89 -17.28 -14.24
CA GLY A 309 2.30 -17.32 -12.84
C GLY A 309 3.04 -18.63 -12.51
N ALA A 310 2.39 -19.76 -12.74
CA ALA A 310 2.95 -21.09 -12.52
C ALA A 310 4.27 -21.32 -13.28
N LYS A 311 4.47 -20.75 -14.48
CA LYS A 311 5.74 -20.85 -15.20
C LYS A 311 6.86 -19.96 -14.66
N SER A 312 6.52 -18.85 -14.01
CA SER A 312 7.47 -17.88 -13.44
C SER A 312 7.99 -18.24 -12.04
N HIS A 313 7.45 -19.30 -11.40
CA HIS A 313 7.81 -19.68 -10.05
C HIS A 313 9.31 -19.90 -9.84
N THR A 314 10.01 -20.48 -10.83
CA THR A 314 11.46 -20.75 -10.74
C THR A 314 12.30 -19.49 -10.68
N PHE A 315 11.87 -18.43 -11.37
CA PHE A 315 12.52 -17.13 -11.33
C PHE A 315 12.20 -16.39 -10.03
N LEU A 316 10.93 -16.39 -9.63
CA LEU A 316 10.47 -15.69 -8.42
C LEU A 316 11.02 -16.32 -7.14
N SER A 317 11.20 -17.65 -7.10
CA SER A 317 11.75 -18.35 -5.93
C SER A 317 13.20 -17.96 -5.64
N LYS A 318 13.97 -17.47 -6.63
CA LYS A 318 15.34 -16.98 -6.44
C LYS A 318 15.43 -15.73 -5.58
N ALA A 319 14.30 -15.06 -5.33
CA ALA A 319 14.25 -13.99 -4.34
C ALA A 319 14.51 -14.51 -2.92
N ASN A 320 14.31 -15.81 -2.66
CA ASN A 320 14.62 -16.44 -1.39
C ASN A 320 16.13 -16.76 -1.30
N PRO A 321 16.83 -16.33 -0.22
CA PRO A 321 18.27 -16.56 -0.07
C PRO A 321 18.65 -18.04 -0.14
N ASP A 322 17.88 -18.94 0.47
CA ASP A 322 18.21 -20.37 0.51
C ASP A 322 18.07 -21.00 -0.88
N VAL A 323 17.04 -20.61 -1.64
CA VAL A 323 16.85 -21.07 -3.02
C VAL A 323 17.93 -20.52 -3.94
N TYR A 324 18.29 -19.24 -3.79
CA TYR A 324 19.36 -18.62 -4.55
C TYR A 324 20.70 -19.30 -4.26
N LEU A 325 21.02 -19.54 -2.99
CA LEU A 325 22.24 -20.20 -2.55
C LEU A 325 22.32 -21.64 -3.06
N ALA A 326 21.25 -22.41 -2.92
CA ALA A 326 21.18 -23.77 -3.44
C ALA A 326 21.46 -23.83 -4.94
N GLU A 327 20.84 -22.95 -5.73
CA GLU A 327 21.04 -22.89 -7.17
C GLU A 327 22.45 -22.39 -7.54
N LEU A 328 22.99 -21.43 -6.80
CA LEU A 328 24.34 -20.91 -7.00
C LEU A 328 25.39 -22.02 -6.79
N MET A 329 25.26 -22.81 -5.72
CA MET A 329 26.19 -23.89 -5.41
C MET A 329 26.07 -25.10 -6.36
N ILE A 330 24.91 -25.32 -6.97
CA ILE A 330 24.72 -26.34 -8.01
C ILE A 330 25.31 -25.87 -9.34
N SER A 331 25.06 -24.61 -9.73
CA SER A 331 25.46 -24.07 -11.03
C SER A 331 26.95 -23.70 -11.10
N LYS A 332 27.55 -23.33 -9.97
CA LYS A 332 28.97 -22.93 -9.87
C LYS A 332 29.63 -23.62 -8.67
N PRO A 333 29.97 -24.90 -8.79
CA PRO A 333 30.58 -25.66 -7.70
C PRO A 333 31.95 -25.12 -7.26
N GLU A 334 32.66 -24.41 -8.14
CA GLU A 334 33.95 -23.76 -7.89
C GLU A 334 33.87 -22.67 -6.80
N LEU A 335 32.72 -22.02 -6.63
CA LEU A 335 32.52 -20.97 -5.62
C LEU A 335 32.53 -21.50 -4.17
N LYS A 336 32.54 -22.82 -3.97
CA LYS A 336 32.73 -23.40 -2.62
C LYS A 336 34.11 -23.12 -2.05
N GLU A 337 35.10 -22.93 -2.92
CA GLU A 337 36.50 -22.68 -2.55
C GLU A 337 36.82 -21.18 -2.53
N ASP A 338 35.88 -20.32 -2.93
CA ASP A 338 36.04 -18.87 -2.93
C ASP A 338 35.91 -18.30 -1.49
N PRO A 339 37.00 -17.75 -0.91
CA PRO A 339 36.95 -17.16 0.42
C PRO A 339 36.16 -15.85 0.47
N ASP A 340 35.94 -15.18 -0.66
CA ASP A 340 35.27 -13.87 -0.70
C ASP A 340 33.74 -13.98 -0.70
N ASN A 341 33.19 -15.18 -0.92
CA ASN A 341 31.74 -15.41 -0.94
C ASN A 341 31.17 -15.70 0.46
N ILE A 342 30.79 -14.63 1.16
CA ILE A 342 30.31 -14.67 2.56
C ILE A 342 29.11 -15.60 2.74
N ASP A 343 28.15 -15.63 1.81
CA ASP A 343 26.94 -16.44 1.95
C ASP A 343 27.26 -17.95 1.91
N ILE A 344 28.16 -18.37 1.01
CA ILE A 344 28.62 -19.76 0.90
C ILE A 344 29.47 -20.14 2.12
N GLN A 345 30.43 -19.29 2.52
CA GLN A 345 31.27 -19.52 3.70
C GLN A 345 30.41 -19.65 4.97
N THR A 346 29.41 -18.80 5.14
CA THR A 346 28.47 -18.85 6.27
C THR A 346 27.68 -20.16 6.28
N PHE A 347 27.21 -20.61 5.12
CA PHE A 347 26.52 -21.88 5.00
C PHE A 347 27.42 -23.07 5.32
N LEU A 348 28.64 -23.11 4.78
CA LEU A 348 29.62 -24.17 5.08
C LEU A 348 29.96 -24.20 6.58
N ALA A 349 30.12 -23.04 7.21
CA ALA A 349 30.35 -22.92 8.65
C ALA A 349 29.15 -23.39 9.50
N SER A 350 27.93 -23.34 8.97
CA SER A 350 26.73 -23.81 9.67
C SER A 350 26.68 -25.33 9.86
N GLY A 351 27.51 -26.09 9.14
CA GLY A 351 27.57 -27.55 9.19
C GLY A 351 26.36 -28.25 8.54
N LYS A 352 25.43 -27.51 7.91
CA LYS A 352 24.33 -28.10 7.14
C LYS A 352 24.86 -28.79 5.88
N SER A 353 24.29 -29.95 5.55
CA SER A 353 24.63 -30.65 4.32
C SER A 353 23.99 -29.99 3.09
N MET A 354 24.64 -30.13 1.93
CA MET A 354 24.07 -29.65 0.67
C MET A 354 22.71 -30.28 0.35
N GLU A 355 22.53 -31.55 0.71
CA GLU A 355 21.28 -32.27 0.48
C GLU A 355 20.12 -31.67 1.28
N THR A 356 20.36 -31.25 2.53
CA THR A 356 19.33 -30.60 3.34
C THR A 356 18.97 -29.22 2.79
N LEU A 357 19.96 -28.43 2.36
CA LEU A 357 19.71 -27.12 1.72
C LEU A 357 18.86 -27.26 0.43
N VAL A 358 19.19 -28.24 -0.43
CA VAL A 358 18.43 -28.47 -1.67
C VAL A 358 17.01 -28.94 -1.37
N ALA A 359 16.82 -29.79 -0.36
CA ALA A 359 15.49 -30.24 0.06
C ALA A 359 14.65 -29.07 0.62
N GLU A 360 15.23 -28.22 1.48
CA GLU A 360 14.60 -27.00 1.99
C GLU A 360 14.22 -26.04 0.84
N ALA A 361 15.14 -25.82 -0.11
CA ALA A 361 14.93 -24.98 -1.28
C ALA A 361 13.80 -25.50 -2.19
N GLU A 362 13.68 -26.83 -2.38
CA GLU A 362 12.61 -27.41 -3.19
C GLU A 362 11.23 -27.23 -2.54
N VAL A 363 11.12 -27.37 -1.21
CA VAL A 363 9.87 -27.07 -0.49
C VAL A 363 9.47 -25.60 -0.71
N ILE A 364 10.42 -24.68 -0.66
CA ILE A 364 10.17 -23.25 -0.93
C ILE A 364 9.74 -23.05 -2.39
N ARG A 365 10.40 -23.68 -3.36
CA ARG A 365 10.01 -23.62 -4.79
C ARG A 365 8.59 -24.11 -5.02
N GLN A 366 8.15 -25.16 -4.35
CA GLN A 366 6.77 -25.66 -4.44
C GLN A 366 5.76 -24.66 -3.86
N LYS A 367 6.08 -23.99 -2.74
CA LYS A 367 5.26 -22.89 -2.22
C LYS A 367 5.15 -21.74 -3.24
N PHE A 368 6.26 -21.39 -3.88
CA PHE A 368 6.28 -20.39 -4.95
C PHE A 368 5.47 -20.82 -6.17
N TYR A 369 5.41 -22.11 -6.52
CA TYR A 369 4.58 -22.60 -7.62
C TYR A 369 3.09 -22.29 -7.38
N ILE A 370 2.57 -22.67 -6.23
CA ILE A 370 1.17 -22.42 -5.87
C ILE A 370 0.91 -20.91 -5.71
N GLY A 371 1.79 -20.21 -4.98
CA GLY A 371 1.65 -18.79 -4.73
C GLY A 371 1.69 -17.94 -6.01
N SER A 372 2.62 -18.21 -6.92
CA SER A 372 2.75 -17.50 -8.19
C SER A 372 1.59 -17.80 -9.13
N MET A 373 1.05 -19.02 -9.13
CA MET A 373 -0.17 -19.37 -9.86
C MET A 373 -1.38 -18.54 -9.38
N ILE A 374 -1.57 -18.43 -8.05
CA ILE A 374 -2.64 -17.61 -7.47
C ILE A 374 -2.44 -16.13 -7.80
N ALA A 375 -1.22 -15.61 -7.62
CA ALA A 375 -0.88 -14.22 -7.93
C ALA A 375 -1.11 -13.90 -9.42
N GLY A 376 -0.71 -14.81 -10.32
CA GLY A 376 -0.95 -14.70 -11.75
C GLY A 376 -2.43 -14.72 -12.11
N GLY A 377 -3.21 -15.63 -11.51
CA GLY A 377 -4.66 -15.68 -11.67
C GLY A 377 -5.35 -14.39 -11.19
N PHE A 378 -4.90 -13.83 -10.07
CA PHE A 378 -5.35 -12.53 -9.58
C PHE A 378 -5.06 -11.39 -10.56
N LEU A 379 -3.87 -11.33 -11.15
CA LEU A 379 -3.54 -10.32 -12.16
C LEU A 379 -4.37 -10.49 -13.44
N GLY A 380 -4.59 -11.74 -13.86
CA GLY A 380 -5.53 -12.07 -14.95
C GLY A 380 -6.94 -11.54 -14.68
N LEU A 381 -7.44 -11.74 -13.46
CA LEU A 381 -8.74 -11.21 -13.03
C LEU A 381 -8.77 -9.67 -13.08
N VAL A 382 -7.72 -9.01 -12.60
CA VAL A 382 -7.62 -7.54 -12.61
C VAL A 382 -7.64 -7.01 -14.05
N ILE A 383 -6.90 -7.63 -14.97
CA ILE A 383 -6.89 -7.26 -16.39
C ILE A 383 -8.28 -7.46 -16.99
N GLY A 384 -8.89 -8.63 -16.80
CA GLY A 384 -10.23 -8.95 -17.29
C GLY A 384 -11.29 -7.96 -16.77
N MET A 385 -11.26 -7.65 -15.48
CA MET A 385 -12.16 -6.66 -14.87
C MET A 385 -11.90 -5.23 -15.35
N THR A 386 -10.65 -4.88 -15.64
CA THR A 386 -10.30 -3.56 -16.20
C THR A 386 -10.85 -3.41 -17.61
N LEU A 387 -10.73 -4.45 -18.44
CA LEU A 387 -11.32 -4.50 -19.77
C LEU A 387 -12.85 -4.44 -19.71
N LEU A 388 -13.48 -5.24 -18.84
CA LEU A 388 -14.93 -5.19 -18.64
C LEU A 388 -15.41 -3.79 -18.22
N ASN A 389 -14.70 -3.12 -17.32
CA ASN A 389 -15.06 -1.76 -16.90
C ASN A 389 -14.98 -0.71 -18.03
N THR A 390 -14.32 -1.00 -19.16
CA THR A 390 -14.34 -0.09 -20.32
C THR A 390 -15.66 -0.12 -21.09
N VAL A 391 -16.42 -1.22 -20.98
CA VAL A 391 -17.71 -1.39 -21.64
C VAL A 391 -18.90 -1.19 -20.69
N VAL A 392 -18.65 -1.04 -19.40
CA VAL A 392 -19.71 -0.72 -18.42
C VAL A 392 -20.11 0.75 -18.56
N PHE A 393 -21.35 0.95 -18.97
CA PHE A 393 -21.97 2.27 -19.01
C PHE A 393 -22.49 2.67 -17.63
N ARG A 394 -22.25 3.93 -17.24
CA ARG A 394 -22.78 4.53 -16.01
C ARG A 394 -23.40 5.88 -16.35
N LYS A 395 -24.72 6.01 -16.21
CA LYS A 395 -25.43 7.27 -16.45
C LYS A 395 -25.02 8.27 -15.37
N ARG A 396 -24.47 9.41 -15.79
CA ARG A 396 -24.06 10.53 -14.94
C ARG A 396 -24.60 11.83 -15.52
N GLN A 397 -25.29 12.61 -14.70
CA GLN A 397 -25.85 13.90 -15.10
C GLN A 397 -24.85 15.04 -14.90
N ASP A 398 -24.04 14.94 -13.85
CA ASP A 398 -23.13 15.99 -13.40
C ASP A 398 -21.66 15.51 -13.36
N TYR A 399 -20.76 16.46 -13.15
CA TYR A 399 -19.36 16.16 -12.85
C TYR A 399 -19.26 15.59 -11.45
N GLU A 400 -18.73 14.38 -11.33
CA GLU A 400 -18.63 13.67 -10.06
C GLU A 400 -17.20 13.14 -9.85
N PRO A 401 -16.68 13.13 -8.61
CA PRO A 401 -15.39 12.53 -8.34
C PRO A 401 -15.50 11.00 -8.40
N HIS A 402 -14.59 10.35 -9.15
CA HIS A 402 -14.58 8.90 -9.27
C HIS A 402 -14.27 8.25 -7.92
N LYS A 403 -15.22 7.49 -7.36
CA LYS A 403 -15.14 6.89 -6.01
C LYS A 403 -13.86 6.09 -5.76
N GLY A 404 -13.32 5.44 -6.79
CA GLY A 404 -12.10 4.65 -6.68
C GLY A 404 -10.80 5.44 -6.87
N ASN A 405 -10.81 6.60 -7.53
CA ASN A 405 -9.58 7.31 -7.93
C ASN A 405 -9.40 8.63 -7.19
N CYS A 406 -10.47 9.20 -6.64
CA CYS A 406 -10.43 10.42 -5.88
C CYS A 406 -9.70 10.21 -4.55
N PHE A 407 -8.71 11.06 -4.25
CA PHE A 407 -7.98 11.06 -2.97
C PHE A 407 -8.61 11.98 -1.91
N SER A 408 -9.84 12.44 -2.11
CA SER A 408 -10.59 13.32 -1.19
C SER A 408 -9.84 14.58 -0.72
N CYS A 409 -8.94 15.12 -1.54
CA CYS A 409 -8.02 16.22 -1.17
C CYS A 409 -8.67 17.61 -1.01
N ALA A 410 -9.99 17.72 -1.26
CA ALA A 410 -10.79 18.95 -1.25
C ALA A 410 -10.37 20.09 -2.22
N ARG A 411 -9.33 19.93 -3.03
CA ARG A 411 -8.84 21.00 -3.93
C ARG A 411 -9.88 21.46 -4.95
N CYS A 412 -10.73 20.57 -5.46
CA CYS A 412 -11.78 20.93 -6.42
C CYS A 412 -12.94 21.74 -5.80
N ILE A 413 -13.04 21.77 -4.46
CA ILE A 413 -14.11 22.50 -3.76
C ILE A 413 -13.84 23.99 -3.78
N ASP A 414 -12.59 24.42 -3.55
CA ASP A 414 -12.22 25.84 -3.52
C ASP A 414 -12.48 26.57 -4.85
N TYR A 415 -12.48 25.83 -5.96
CA TYR A 415 -12.73 26.37 -7.30
C TYR A 415 -14.20 26.23 -7.73
N CYS A 416 -15.07 25.69 -6.87
CA CYS A 416 -16.49 25.55 -7.17
C CYS A 416 -17.21 26.88 -6.90
N PRO A 417 -17.81 27.54 -7.90
CA PRO A 417 -18.50 28.82 -7.73
C PRO A 417 -19.88 28.66 -7.07
N VAL A 418 -20.38 27.43 -6.96
CA VAL A 418 -21.62 27.13 -6.24
C VAL A 418 -21.28 27.06 -4.76
N GLU A 419 -21.51 28.18 -4.07
CA GLU A 419 -21.37 28.27 -2.61
C GLU A 419 -22.43 27.43 -1.87
N LYS A 420 -22.20 27.24 -0.58
CA LYS A 420 -22.97 26.36 0.32
C LYS A 420 -24.46 26.63 0.28
#